data_AF-A0A3G5U4F4-F1
#
_entry.id   AF-A0A3G5U4F4-F1
#
_cell.length_a   1.000
_cell.length_b   1.000
_cell.length_c   1.000
_cell.angle_alpha   90.00
_cell.angle_beta   90.00
_cell.angle_gamma   90.00
#
_symmetry.space_group_name_H-M   'P 1'
#
loop_
_entity.id
_entity.type
_entity.pdbx_description
1 polymer ?
#
loop_
_entity_poly.entity_id
_entity_poly.type
_entity_poly.pdbx_seq_one_letter_code
_entity_poly.pdbx_strand_id
1 'polypeptide(L)'
;MTKDIVRRNQAGAIIYDNINDFEYLNIPMILKEEDAPVYEVLSVGTAGKDDVAAVSMDRITMSRTVIQVATIKNSDGSVKAYRLPIELEKWVQHCMNAVLEGYKPFPRKVAFGIINNKYYVEFK
;
A
#
# COMPACT_ATOMS: atom_id res chain seq x y z
N MET A 1 1.18 -32.86 -0.89
CA MET A 1 0.59 -31.50 -0.94
C MET A 1 1.09 -30.76 0.28
N THR A 2 2.23 -30.09 0.14
CA THR A 2 2.90 -29.41 1.24
C THR A 2 2.26 -28.03 1.35
N LYS A 3 1.64 -27.72 2.50
CA LYS A 3 0.89 -26.49 2.72
C LYS A 3 1.80 -25.28 2.47
N ASP A 4 1.46 -24.46 1.48
CA ASP A 4 2.13 -23.20 1.19
C ASP A 4 2.17 -22.36 2.47
N ILE A 5 3.37 -21.93 2.87
CA ILE A 5 3.54 -21.00 3.97
C ILE A 5 3.02 -19.66 3.46
N VAL A 6 1.75 -19.37 3.75
CA VAL A 6 1.14 -18.08 3.45
C VAL A 6 1.70 -17.05 4.44
N ARG A 7 2.70 -16.28 4.00
CA ARG A 7 3.20 -15.12 4.74
C ARG A 7 2.06 -14.12 4.93
N ARG A 8 1.86 -13.65 6.16
CA ARG A 8 0.90 -12.60 6.48
C ARG A 8 1.59 -11.43 7.17
N ASN A 9 1.16 -10.21 6.88
CA ASN A 9 1.64 -9.05 7.62
C ASN A 9 0.95 -8.92 8.98
N GLN A 10 1.37 -7.95 9.81
CA GLN A 10 0.80 -7.72 11.13
C GLN A 10 -0.71 -7.39 11.10
N ALA A 11 -1.22 -6.86 9.98
CA ALA A 11 -2.63 -6.58 9.78
C ALA A 11 -3.43 -7.80 9.30
N GLY A 12 -2.78 -8.93 9.03
CA GLY A 12 -3.41 -10.18 8.61
C GLY A 12 -3.58 -10.37 7.10
N ALA A 13 -3.10 -9.44 6.26
CA ALA A 13 -3.10 -9.60 4.82
C ALA A 13 -2.07 -10.63 4.36
N ILE A 14 -2.44 -11.45 3.38
CA ILE A 14 -1.51 -12.32 2.65
C ILE A 14 -0.50 -11.45 1.91
N ILE A 15 0.79 -11.79 2.05
CA ILE A 15 1.91 -11.19 1.34
C ILE A 15 2.43 -12.22 0.34
N TYR A 16 2.35 -11.88 -0.94
CA TYR A 16 2.83 -12.75 -2.02
C TYR A 16 4.33 -12.60 -2.23
N ASP A 17 5.01 -13.70 -2.54
CA ASP A 17 6.44 -13.68 -2.88
C ASP A 17 6.68 -13.06 -4.27
N ASN A 18 5.71 -13.16 -5.18
CA ASN A 18 5.74 -12.52 -6.49
C ASN A 18 4.97 -11.20 -6.45
N ILE A 19 5.67 -10.09 -6.72
CA ILE A 19 5.10 -8.74 -6.74
C ILE A 19 3.95 -8.57 -7.75
N ASN A 20 3.88 -9.42 -8.78
CA ASN A 20 2.82 -9.36 -9.79
C ASN A 20 1.51 -10.01 -9.33
N ASP A 21 1.52 -10.72 -8.21
CA ASP A 21 0.31 -11.36 -7.67
C ASP A 21 -0.51 -10.38 -6.80
N PHE A 22 0.03 -9.19 -6.54
CA PHE A 22 -0.71 -8.11 -5.87
C PHE A 22 -1.64 -7.42 -6.87
N GLU A 23 -2.94 -7.47 -6.56
CA GLU A 23 -3.93 -6.64 -7.25
C GLU A 23 -3.70 -5.16 -6.99
N TYR A 24 -3.94 -4.33 -7.99
CA TYR A 24 -3.92 -2.88 -7.83
C TYR A 24 -5.11 -2.41 -7.00
N LEU A 25 -4.88 -1.44 -6.12
CA LEU A 25 -5.97 -0.73 -5.46
C LEU A 25 -6.77 0.01 -6.55
N ASN A 26 -8.10 -0.11 -6.53
CA ASN A 26 -8.94 0.65 -7.44
C ASN A 26 -8.85 2.15 -7.07
N ILE A 27 -8.25 2.96 -7.94
CA ILE A 27 -8.15 4.42 -7.75
C ILE A 27 -8.75 5.08 -8.98
N PRO A 28 -10.02 5.53 -8.91
CA PRO A 28 -10.72 6.07 -10.08
C PRO A 28 -10.29 7.51 -10.39
N MET A 29 -10.45 7.89 -11.65
CA MET A 29 -10.53 9.32 -12.01
C MET A 29 -11.82 9.91 -11.46
N ILE A 30 -11.71 11.05 -10.79
CA ILE A 30 -12.82 11.76 -10.15
C ILE A 30 -12.79 13.25 -10.52
N LEU A 31 -13.95 13.90 -10.49
CA LEU A 31 -14.06 15.32 -10.80
C LEU A 31 -13.71 16.20 -9.59
N LYS A 32 -14.07 15.74 -8.39
CA LYS A 32 -13.86 16.46 -7.13
C LYS A 32 -13.41 15.50 -6.02
N GLU A 33 -12.77 16.07 -5.01
CA GLU A 33 -12.27 15.35 -3.84
C GLU A 33 -13.38 14.62 -3.04
N GLU A 34 -14.60 15.17 -3.04
CA GLU A 34 -15.79 14.60 -2.39
C GLU A 34 -16.25 13.28 -3.02
N ASP A 35 -15.90 13.03 -4.29
CA ASP A 35 -16.24 11.81 -5.03
C ASP A 35 -15.21 10.68 -4.82
N ALA A 36 -14.11 10.95 -4.09
CA ALA A 36 -13.04 9.99 -3.88
C ALA A 36 -13.51 8.80 -3.02
N PRO A 37 -13.35 7.54 -3.48
CA PRO A 37 -13.60 6.38 -2.62
C PRO A 37 -12.70 6.40 -1.38
N VAL A 38 -13.31 6.09 -0.24
CA VAL A 38 -12.65 6.04 1.06
C VAL A 38 -12.43 4.59 1.47
N TYR A 39 -11.18 4.24 1.77
CA TYR A 39 -10.77 2.90 2.19
C TYR A 39 -10.38 2.88 3.66
N GLU A 40 -10.70 1.78 4.36
CA GLU A 40 -10.16 1.50 5.68
C GLU A 40 -8.75 0.91 5.52
N VAL A 41 -7.73 1.76 5.66
CA VAL A 41 -6.32 1.40 5.51
C VAL A 41 -5.77 0.95 6.87
N LEU A 42 -5.28 -0.29 6.94
CA LEU A 42 -4.71 -0.88 8.15
C LEU A 42 -3.19 -0.66 8.24
N SER A 43 -2.50 -0.64 7.10
CA SER A 43 -1.06 -0.33 7.03
C SER A 43 -0.67 0.09 5.62
N VAL A 44 0.45 0.80 5.50
CA VAL A 44 1.08 1.16 4.23
C VAL A 44 2.57 0.84 4.34
N GLY A 45 3.17 0.38 3.25
CA GLY A 45 4.60 0.10 3.20
C GLY A 45 5.02 -0.40 1.84
N THR A 46 6.04 -1.25 1.83
CA THR A 46 6.59 -1.85 0.62
C THR A 46 6.60 -3.37 0.73
N ALA A 47 6.51 -4.05 -0.42
CA ALA A 47 6.64 -5.49 -0.54
C ALA A 47 7.60 -5.84 -1.68
N GLY A 48 8.44 -6.86 -1.51
CA GLY A 48 9.39 -7.29 -2.53
C GLY A 48 9.74 -8.77 -2.42
N LYS A 49 10.37 -9.30 -3.49
CA LYS A 49 10.67 -10.73 -3.65
C LYS A 49 11.61 -11.29 -2.57
N ASP A 50 12.49 -10.46 -2.04
CA ASP A 50 13.43 -10.81 -0.99
C ASP A 50 13.31 -9.78 0.15
N ASP A 51 13.08 -10.23 1.39
CA ASP A 51 13.07 -9.41 2.62
C ASP A 51 14.36 -8.55 2.76
N VAL A 52 15.40 -8.84 1.98
CA VAL A 52 16.69 -8.14 1.93
C VAL A 52 16.60 -6.76 1.26
N ALA A 53 15.56 -6.48 0.47
CA ALA A 53 15.38 -5.17 -0.16
C ALA A 53 14.94 -4.07 0.82
N ALA A 54 14.59 -4.42 2.06
CA ALA A 54 14.28 -3.45 3.11
C ALA A 54 15.53 -2.71 3.66
N VAL A 55 16.74 -3.09 3.25
CA VAL A 55 18.00 -2.60 3.88
C VAL A 55 18.89 -1.76 2.94
N SER A 56 18.73 -1.83 1.62
CA SER A 56 19.56 -1.03 0.70
C SER A 56 18.87 0.29 0.35
N MET A 57 19.22 1.35 1.08
CA MET A 57 18.93 2.75 0.76
C MET A 57 19.59 3.18 -0.57
N ASP A 58 19.01 2.77 -1.68
CA ASP A 58 19.42 3.15 -3.03
C ASP A 58 18.13 3.31 -3.88
N ARG A 59 17.89 4.53 -4.38
CA ARG A 59 16.72 4.89 -5.19
C ARG A 59 16.68 4.20 -6.56
N ILE A 60 17.73 3.51 -6.97
CA ILE A 60 17.89 2.86 -8.27
C ILE A 60 17.42 1.40 -8.21
N THR A 61 17.48 0.75 -7.03
CA THR A 61 17.12 -0.66 -6.81
C THR A 61 15.63 -0.82 -6.46
N MET A 62 14.98 0.25 -5.99
CA MET A 62 13.52 0.28 -5.70
C MET A 62 12.65 -0.07 -6.92
N SER A 63 13.13 0.17 -8.15
CA SER A 63 12.28 0.18 -9.34
C SER A 63 11.88 -1.20 -9.90
N ARG A 64 12.58 -2.31 -9.56
CA ARG A 64 12.32 -3.61 -10.21
C ARG A 64 11.89 -4.76 -9.31
N THR A 65 12.11 -4.65 -8.00
CA THR A 65 11.92 -5.78 -7.07
C THR A 65 10.99 -5.44 -5.91
N VAL A 66 10.63 -4.17 -5.73
CA VAL A 66 9.84 -3.68 -4.60
C VAL A 66 8.66 -2.86 -5.13
N ILE A 67 7.48 -3.07 -4.56
CA ILE A 67 6.25 -2.35 -4.88
C ILE A 67 5.72 -1.63 -3.64
N GLN A 68 5.03 -0.51 -3.86
CA GLN A 68 4.26 0.15 -2.80
C GLN A 68 2.97 -0.64 -2.54
N VAL A 69 2.61 -0.83 -1.28
CA VAL A 69 1.41 -1.57 -0.90
C VAL A 69 0.61 -0.85 0.19
N ALA A 70 -0.71 -0.95 0.09
CA ALA A 70 -1.64 -0.61 1.17
C ALA A 70 -2.40 -1.86 1.58
N THR A 71 -2.45 -2.13 2.89
CA THR A 71 -3.32 -3.17 3.44
C THR A 71 -4.67 -2.56 3.74
N ILE A 72 -5.71 -3.07 3.08
CA ILE A 72 -7.07 -2.56 3.16
C ILE A 72 -7.96 -3.62 3.81
N LYS A 73 -8.84 -3.17 4.68
CA LYS A 73 -9.99 -3.96 5.11
C LYS A 73 -11.15 -3.67 4.17
N ASN A 74 -11.55 -4.68 3.41
CA ASN A 74 -12.65 -4.61 2.46
C ASN A 74 -13.99 -4.62 3.20
N SER A 75 -15.06 -4.19 2.52
CA SER A 75 -16.42 -4.14 3.08
C SER A 75 -16.99 -5.51 3.48
N ASP A 76 -16.50 -6.59 2.88
CA ASP A 76 -16.84 -7.97 3.24
C ASP A 76 -16.07 -8.48 4.48
N GLY A 77 -15.23 -7.63 5.09
CA GLY A 77 -14.40 -7.95 6.24
C GLY A 77 -13.07 -8.60 5.91
N SER A 78 -12.81 -8.94 4.64
CA SER A 78 -11.51 -9.48 4.22
C SER A 78 -10.40 -8.43 4.33
N VAL A 79 -9.19 -8.88 4.66
CA VAL A 79 -8.01 -8.01 4.73
C VAL A 79 -7.03 -8.40 3.63
N LYS A 80 -6.70 -7.44 2.77
CA LYS A 80 -5.89 -7.67 1.57
C LYS A 80 -4.85 -6.56 1.37
N ALA A 81 -3.66 -6.96 0.94
CA ALA A 81 -2.65 -6.03 0.48
C ALA A 81 -2.87 -5.74 -1.00
N TYR A 82 -3.00 -4.46 -1.35
CA TYR A 82 -3.13 -3.98 -2.71
C TYR A 82 -1.89 -3.19 -3.11
N ARG A 83 -1.48 -3.36 -4.36
CA ARG A 83 -0.43 -2.56 -4.98
C ARG A 83 -0.91 -1.14 -5.19
N LEU A 84 -0.08 -0.17 -4.80
CA LEU A 84 -0.28 1.24 -5.08
C LEU A 84 0.51 1.65 -6.34
N PRO A 85 0.05 2.68 -7.08
CA PRO A 85 0.81 3.30 -8.15
C PRO A 85 2.13 3.92 -7.64
N ILE A 86 3.15 3.91 -8.49
CA ILE A 86 4.49 4.44 -8.15
C ILE A 86 4.47 5.94 -7.86
N GLU A 87 3.51 6.66 -8.43
CA GLU A 87 3.30 8.08 -8.20
C GLU A 87 2.96 8.40 -6.73
N LEU A 88 2.50 7.41 -5.95
CA LEU A 88 2.26 7.53 -4.51
C LEU A 88 3.49 7.22 -3.65
N GLU A 89 4.66 6.92 -4.23
CA GLU A 89 5.89 6.55 -3.49
C GLU A 89 6.23 7.53 -2.38
N LYS A 90 6.18 8.85 -2.66
CA LYS A 90 6.49 9.88 -1.66
C LYS A 90 5.52 9.86 -0.47
N TRP A 91 4.23 9.62 -0.74
CA TRP A 91 3.22 9.52 0.31
C TRP A 91 3.42 8.28 1.17
N VAL A 92 3.74 7.14 0.54
CA VAL A 92 4.08 5.89 1.24
C VAL A 92 5.31 6.07 2.12
N GLN A 93 6.38 6.69 1.60
CA GLN A 93 7.58 6.98 2.36
C GLN A 93 7.31 7.91 3.54
N HIS A 94 6.46 8.94 3.35
CA HIS A 94 6.05 9.83 4.43
C HIS A 94 5.34 9.06 5.55
N CYS A 95 4.42 8.15 5.21
CA CYS A 95 3.74 7.30 6.19
C CYS A 95 4.71 6.40 6.97
N MET A 96 5.68 5.79 6.27
CA MET A 96 6.69 4.93 6.89
C MET A 96 7.60 5.72 7.83
N ASN A 97 8.05 6.91 7.43
CA ASN A 97 8.86 7.79 8.27
C ASN A 97 8.11 8.21 9.54
N ALA A 98 6.81 8.53 9.43
CA ALA A 98 6.00 8.85 10.59
C ALA A 98 5.96 7.71 11.62
N VAL A 99 5.93 6.44 11.18
CA VAL A 99 6.02 5.28 12.08
C VAL A 99 7.38 5.22 12.78
N LEU A 100 8.48 5.49 12.06
CA LEU A 100 9.83 5.54 12.65
C LEU A 100 9.99 6.65 13.69
N GLU A 101 9.27 7.75 13.49
CA GLU A 101 9.19 8.87 14.44
C GLU A 101 8.24 8.61 15.62
N GLY A 102 7.62 7.42 15.68
CA GLY A 102 6.75 7.00 16.78
C GLY A 102 5.27 7.35 16.61
N TYR A 103 4.88 7.94 15.48
CA TYR A 103 3.48 8.19 15.16
C TYR A 103 2.76 6.89 14.75
N LYS A 104 1.44 6.89 14.90
CA LYS A 104 0.55 5.77 14.51
C LYS A 104 -0.43 6.24 13.44
N PRO A 105 -0.01 6.32 12.15
CA PRO A 105 -0.85 6.85 11.07
C PRO A 105 -2.02 5.92 10.70
N PHE A 106 -1.97 4.64 11.08
CA PHE A 106 -2.97 3.62 10.76
C PHE A 106 -3.35 2.80 12.01
N PRO A 107 -4.55 2.19 12.06
CA PRO A 107 -5.58 2.15 11.01
C PRO A 107 -6.29 3.50 10.80
N ARG A 108 -6.60 3.84 9.55
CA ARG A 108 -7.23 5.12 9.20
C ARG A 108 -8.04 5.05 7.91
N LYS A 109 -9.09 5.87 7.82
CA LYS A 109 -9.82 6.10 6.57
C LYS A 109 -8.99 7.00 5.67
N VAL A 110 -8.81 6.58 4.41
CA VAL A 110 -8.03 7.34 3.42
C VAL A 110 -8.81 7.39 2.11
N ALA A 111 -8.96 8.59 1.57
CA ALA A 111 -9.54 8.81 0.25
C ALA A 111 -8.45 8.70 -0.81
N PHE A 112 -8.74 8.01 -1.91
CA PHE A 112 -7.86 7.93 -3.08
C PHE A 112 -8.61 8.33 -4.35
N GLY A 113 -7.95 9.07 -5.23
CA GLY A 113 -8.51 9.41 -6.54
C GLY A 113 -7.45 9.93 -7.51
N ILE A 114 -7.88 10.20 -8.74
CA ILE A 114 -7.07 10.90 -9.75
C ILE A 114 -7.86 12.15 -10.18
N ILE A 115 -7.31 13.34 -9.93
CA ILE A 115 -7.89 14.64 -10.29
C ILE A 115 -6.92 15.34 -11.24
N ASN A 116 -7.38 15.77 -12.41
CA ASN A 116 -6.52 16.43 -13.41
C ASN A 116 -5.23 15.66 -13.72
N ASN A 117 -5.35 14.33 -13.91
CA ASN A 117 -4.24 13.39 -14.13
C ASN A 117 -3.18 13.36 -13.01
N LYS A 118 -3.52 13.78 -11.79
CA LYS A 118 -2.67 13.71 -10.61
C LYS A 118 -3.33 12.85 -9.55
N TYR A 119 -2.54 12.00 -8.90
CA TYR A 119 -3.02 11.22 -7.78
C TYR A 119 -3.34 12.13 -6.59
N TYR A 120 -4.53 11.92 -6.06
CA TYR A 120 -5.07 12.55 -4.86
C TYR A 120 -5.13 11.49 -3.76
N VAL A 121 -4.64 11.86 -2.58
CA VAL A 121 -4.68 11.04 -1.38
C VAL A 121 -4.89 11.93 -0.16
N GLU A 122 -5.87 11.59 0.68
CA GLU A 122 -6.20 12.38 1.88
C GLU A 122 -6.56 11.48 3.06
N PHE A 123 -6.00 11.79 4.24
CA PHE A 123 -6.43 11.21 5.49
C PHE A 123 -7.79 11.79 5.91
N LYS A 124 -8.80 10.94 6.12
CA LYS A 124 -10.13 11.32 6.61
C LYS A 124 -10.27 11.14 8.12
#